data_AF-A0A970DWZ9-F1
#
_entry.id   AF-A0A970DWZ9-F1
#
_cell.length_a   1.000
_cell.length_b   1.000
_cell.length_c   1.000
_cell.angle_alpha   90.00
_cell.angle_beta   90.00
_cell.angle_gamma   90.00
#
_symmetry.space_group_name_H-M   'P 1'
#
loop_
_entity.id
_entity.type
_entity.pdbx_description
1 polymer ?
#
loop_
_entity_poly.entity_id
_entity_poly.type
_entity_poly.pdbx_seq_one_letter_code
_entity_poly.pdbx_strand_id
1 'polypeptide(L)' 'MAKVYQSITELIGGTPLLQLGNYGKKHGLQATLIGKLEYFNPAGSVK' A
#
# COMPACT_ATOMS: atom_id res chain seq x y z
N MET A 1 -16.11 -14.28 -11.17
CA MET A 1 -16.11 -13.38 -12.34
C MET A 1 -14.99 -12.38 -12.15
N ALA A 2 -14.17 -12.12 -13.18
CA ALA A 2 -13.16 -11.07 -13.13
C ALA A 2 -13.85 -9.69 -13.14
N LYS A 3 -13.33 -8.72 -12.38
CA LYS A 3 -13.76 -7.33 -12.46
C LYS A 3 -13.02 -6.67 -13.64
N VAL A 4 -13.76 -6.15 -14.60
CA VAL A 4 -13.24 -5.37 -15.73
C VAL A 4 -13.58 -3.90 -15.48
N TYR A 5 -12.56 -3.05 -15.44
CA TYR A 5 -12.69 -1.62 -15.17
C TYR A 5 -12.70 -0.83 -16.48
N GLN A 6 -13.42 0.29 -16.53
CA GLN A 6 -13.60 1.07 -17.77
C GLN A 6 -12.56 2.19 -17.94
N SER A 7 -11.85 2.53 -16.87
CA SER A 7 -10.84 3.58 -16.87
C SER A 7 -9.71 3.28 -15.87
N ILE A 8 -8.53 3.84 -16.13
CA ILE A 8 -7.36 3.71 -15.25
C ILE A 8 -7.60 4.39 -13.89
N THR A 9 -8.47 5.40 -13.83
CA THR A 9 -8.79 6.12 -12.59
C THR A 9 -9.60 5.27 -11.62
N GLU A 10 -10.34 4.27 -12.09
CA GLU A 10 -11.02 3.29 -11.23
C GLU A 10 -10.04 2.35 -10.50
N LEU A 11 -8.77 2.32 -10.91
CA LEU A 11 -7.71 1.55 -10.27
C LEU A 11 -6.94 2.39 -9.24
N ILE A 12 -7.27 3.67 -9.04
CA ILE A 12 -6.65 4.52 -8.02
C ILE A 12 -7.19 4.14 -6.63
N GLY A 13 -6.28 4.02 -5.66
CA GLY A 13 -6.60 3.63 -4.29
C GLY A 13 -6.62 2.11 -4.11
N GLY A 14 -7.27 1.66 -3.02
CA GLY A 14 -7.26 0.23 -2.66
C GLY A 14 -5.86 -0.34 -2.37
N THR A 15 -4.88 0.53 -2.12
CA THR A 15 -3.49 0.15 -1.91
C THR A 15 -3.31 -0.56 -0.55
N PRO A 16 -2.49 -1.62 -0.50
CA PRO A 16 -2.39 -2.46 0.69
C PRO A 16 -1.70 -1.76 1.86
N LEU A 17 -2.10 -2.17 3.07
CA LEU A 17 -1.40 -1.87 4.31
C LEU A 17 -0.46 -3.02 4.64
N LEU A 18 0.81 -2.70 4.91
CA LEU A 18 1.85 -3.67 5.26
C LEU A 18 2.41 -3.35 6.64
N GLN A 19 2.45 -4.34 7.52
CA GLN A 19 3.15 -4.20 8.80
C GLN A 19 4.67 -4.31 8.59
N LEU A 20 5.42 -3.33 9.07
CA LEU A 20 6.87 -3.25 8.93
C LEU A 20 7.59 -3.97 10.08
N GLY A 21 7.29 -5.26 10.26
CA GLY A 21 7.73 -6.05 11.42
C GLY A 21 9.26 -6.15 11.56
N ASN A 22 9.98 -6.39 10.46
CA ASN A 22 11.44 -6.48 10.50
C ASN A 22 12.10 -5.14 10.84
N TYR A 23 11.56 -4.04 10.32
CA TYR A 23 12.03 -2.71 10.64
C TYR A 23 11.80 -2.37 12.11
N GLY A 24 10.60 -2.67 12.62
CA GLY A 24 10.25 -2.48 14.03
C GLY A 24 11.18 -3.24 14.96
N LYS A 25 11.42 -4.54 14.68
CA LYS A 25 12.37 -5.37 15.44
C LYS A 25 13.80 -4.82 15.42
N LYS A 26 14.29 -4.41 14.24
CA LYS A 26 15.63 -3.87 14.07
C LYS A 26 15.89 -2.59 14.90
N HIS A 27 14.86 -1.78 15.13
CA HIS A 27 14.97 -0.51 15.85
C HIS A 27 14.36 -0.53 17.26
N GLY A 28 13.96 -1.70 17.76
CA GLY A 28 13.36 -1.82 19.10
C GLY A 28 12.06 -1.04 19.27
N LEU A 29 11.28 -0.85 18.19
CA LEU A 29 10.04 -0.08 18.25
C LEU A 29 8.98 -0.85 19.03
N GLN A 30 8.41 -0.21 20.05
CA GLN A 30 7.30 -0.77 20.84
C GLN A 30 5.93 -0.52 20.19
N ALA A 31 5.88 0.34 19.16
CA ALA A 31 4.67 0.66 18.43
C ALA A 31 4.50 -0.21 17.17
N THR A 32 3.25 -0.45 16.77
CA THR A 32 2.93 -1.11 15.50
C THR A 32 3.15 -0.14 14.35
N LEU A 33 4.22 -0.36 13.58
CA LEU A 33 4.53 0.41 12.39
C LEU A 33 3.86 -0.21 11.15
N ILE A 34 3.00 0.57 10.49
CA ILE A 34 2.30 0.18 9.26
C ILE A 34 2.69 1.14 8.12
N GLY A 35 2.99 0.59 6.94
CA GLY A 35 3.17 1.35 5.71
C GLY A 35 1.98 1.16 4.76
N LYS A 36 1.46 2.26 4.20
CA LYS A 36 0.48 2.23 3.11
C LYS A 36 1.20 2.30 1.77
N LEU A 37 1.07 1.28 0.94
CA LEU A 37 1.90 1.07 -0.24
C LEU A 37 1.34 1.80 -1.48
N GLU A 38 1.37 3.13 -1.46
CA GLU A 38 0.80 3.98 -2.53
C GLU A 38 1.50 3.85 -3.90
N TYR A 39 2.66 3.22 -3.96
CA TYR A 39 3.33 2.94 -5.24
C TYR A 39 2.54 1.94 -6.11
N PHE A 40 1.54 1.24 -5.55
CA PHE A 40 0.65 0.35 -6.29
C PHE A 40 -0.47 1.09 -7.04
N ASN A 41 -0.60 2.40 -6.88
CA ASN A 41 -1.47 3.18 -7.76
C ASN A 41 -0.94 3.10 -9.21
N PRO A 42 -1.80 3.29 -10.23
CA PRO A 42 -1.41 3.12 -11.63
C PRO A 42 -0.23 3.99 -12.09
N ALA A 43 -0.10 5.21 -11.55
CA ALA A 43 1.01 6.12 -11.85
C ALA A 43 2.28 5.88 -10.99
N GLY A 44 2.28 4.83 -10.17
CA GLY A 44 3.42 4.46 -9.33
C GLY A 44 3.62 5.35 -8.10
N SER A 45 2.64 6.19 -7.76
CA SER A 45 2.77 7.18 -6.69
C SER A 45 1.43 7.50 -6.01
N VAL A 46 1.47 8.30 -4.94
CA VAL A 46 0.27 8.82 -4.27
C VAL A 46 -0.42 9.97 -5.04
N LYS A 47 0.21 10.48 -6.10
CA LYS A 47 -0.29 11.53 -6.98
C LYS A 47 -0.92 10.91 -8.20
#